data_AF-A0A6B9Z9F5-F1
#
_entry.id   AF-A0A6B9Z9F5-F1
#
_cell.length_a   1.000
_cell.length_b   1.000
_cell.length_c   1.000
_cell.angle_alpha   90.00
_cell.angle_beta   90.00
_cell.angle_gamma   90.00
#
_symmetry.space_group_name_H-M   'P 1'
#
loop_
_entity.id
_entity.type
_entity.pdbx_description
1 polymer ?
#
loop_
_entity_poly.entity_id
_entity_poly.type
_entity_poly.pdbx_seq_one_letter_code
_entity_poly.pdbx_strand_id
1 'polypeptide(L)'
;MVACHNDLKPENILFDGTNPWLVDWEAAFLNDRYTDLAVIANFAVNNDHEEKAYLKAYFGSDATDYQLARFYLMQQLLHFFYFTFFGLICFNANQPVDFTAPYPNFREFHDRMWAGRVNLVNADARQQYARAHLGQLLHNLQQGRFAKALAIVKSNSYKPGD
;
A
#
# COMPACT_ATOMS: atom_id res chain seq x y z
N MET A 1 16.47 5.81 5.72
CA MET A 1 15.44 4.89 6.27
C MET A 1 14.98 5.41 7.63
N VAL A 2 13.85 4.94 8.15
CA VAL A 2 13.27 5.29 9.47
C VAL A 2 12.71 4.03 10.14
N ALA A 3 12.43 4.08 11.44
CA ALA A 3 11.71 2.99 12.09
C ALA A 3 10.27 2.95 11.57
N CYS A 4 9.89 1.85 10.92
CA CYS A 4 8.56 1.64 10.37
C CYS A 4 7.87 0.52 11.13
N HIS A 5 6.54 0.60 11.21
CA HIS A 5 5.70 -0.45 11.76
C HIS A 5 5.48 -1.60 10.76
N ASN A 6 5.49 -1.29 9.46
CA ASN A 6 5.33 -2.18 8.32
C ASN A 6 3.98 -2.93 8.21
N ASP A 7 3.02 -2.64 9.09
CA ASP A 7 1.68 -3.24 9.08
C ASP A 7 0.62 -2.28 9.67
N LEU A 8 0.61 -1.02 9.22
CA LEU A 8 -0.35 0.02 9.67
C LEU A 8 -1.73 -0.12 9.04
N LYS A 9 -2.30 -1.33 9.15
CA LYS A 9 -3.71 -1.59 8.85
C LYS A 9 -4.61 -1.02 9.96
N PRO A 10 -5.91 -0.79 9.68
CA PRO A 10 -6.82 -0.09 10.61
C PRO A 10 -6.89 -0.73 12.00
N GLU A 11 -6.76 -2.06 12.08
CA GLU A 11 -6.82 -2.81 13.33
C GLU A 11 -5.65 -2.50 14.27
N ASN A 12 -4.53 -1.99 13.73
CA ASN A 12 -3.31 -1.67 14.48
C ASN A 12 -3.24 -0.19 14.88
N ILE A 13 -4.30 0.58 14.62
CA ILE A 13 -4.41 2.01 14.98
C ILE A 13 -5.60 2.19 15.93
N LEU A 14 -5.30 2.48 17.19
CA LEU A 14 -6.30 2.78 18.21
C LEU A 14 -6.42 4.29 18.40
N PHE A 15 -7.61 4.79 18.71
CA PHE A 15 -7.82 6.21 19.01
C PHE A 15 -8.50 6.34 20.37
N ASP A 16 -7.86 7.05 21.29
CA ASP A 16 -8.38 7.25 22.66
C ASP A 16 -9.32 8.47 22.79
N GLY A 17 -9.63 9.13 21.67
CA GLY A 17 -10.38 10.39 21.62
C GLY A 17 -9.49 11.64 21.49
N THR A 18 -8.19 11.52 21.78
CA THR A 18 -7.21 12.61 21.73
C THR A 18 -6.02 12.30 20.83
N ASN A 19 -5.46 11.10 20.94
CA ASN A 19 -4.25 10.68 20.26
C ASN A 19 -4.46 9.32 19.57
N PRO A 20 -3.88 9.14 18.37
CA PRO A 20 -3.73 7.81 17.79
C PRO A 20 -2.60 7.05 18.51
N TRP A 21 -2.82 5.76 18.73
CA TRP A 21 -1.86 4.81 19.30
C TRP A 21 -1.65 3.67 18.31
N LEU A 22 -0.39 3.26 18.14
CA LEU A 22 -0.01 2.15 17.29
C LEU A 22 0.28 0.92 18.16
N VAL A 23 -0.27 -0.22 17.77
CA VAL A 23 -0.13 -1.51 18.48
C VAL A 23 0.32 -2.60 17.51
N ASP A 24 0.75 -3.75 18.03
CA ASP A 24 1.19 -4.90 17.22
C ASP A 24 2.49 -4.64 16.41
N TRP A 25 3.56 -4.35 17.14
CA TRP A 25 4.87 -3.97 16.60
C TRP A 25 5.74 -5.15 16.11
N GLU A 26 5.19 -6.36 15.93
CA GLU A 26 5.98 -7.55 15.59
C GLU A 26 6.65 -7.48 14.21
N ALA A 27 6.05 -6.74 13.28
CA ALA A 27 6.58 -6.50 11.94
C ALA A 27 7.53 -5.29 11.85
N ALA A 28 7.84 -4.63 12.97
CA ALA A 28 8.58 -3.39 12.96
C ALA A 28 10.08 -3.59 12.66
N PHE A 29 10.60 -2.81 11.72
CA PHE A 29 12.03 -2.76 11.41
C PHE A 29 12.39 -1.45 10.66
N LEU A 30 13.69 -1.19 10.50
CA LEU A 30 14.20 -0.05 9.75
C LEU A 30 13.85 -0.17 8.26
N ASN A 31 12.97 0.70 7.76
CA ASN A 31 12.50 0.64 6.38
C ASN A 31 12.38 2.05 5.76
N ASP A 32 11.89 2.14 4.53
CA ASP A 32 11.46 3.40 3.94
C ASP A 32 10.12 3.84 4.56
N ARG A 33 10.00 5.13 4.90
CA ARG A 33 8.79 5.72 5.48
C ARG A 33 7.57 5.55 4.57
N TYR A 34 7.81 5.51 3.26
CA TYR A 34 6.73 5.37 2.29
C TYR A 34 6.03 4.02 2.41
N THR A 35 6.66 3.00 3.01
CA THR A 35 6.02 1.71 3.28
C THR A 35 4.80 1.91 4.19
N ASP A 36 5.00 2.46 5.39
CA ASP A 36 3.92 2.76 6.34
C ASP A 36 2.88 3.70 5.74
N LEU A 37 3.33 4.75 5.05
CA LEU A 37 2.43 5.70 4.41
C LEU A 37 1.53 5.03 3.38
N ALA A 38 2.07 4.11 2.59
CA ALA A 38 1.34 3.43 1.52
C ALA A 38 0.40 2.33 2.08
N VAL A 39 0.75 1.67 3.19
CA VAL A 39 -0.17 0.75 3.87
C VAL A 39 -1.43 1.49 4.32
N ILE A 40 -1.29 2.61 5.03
CA ILE A 40 -2.43 3.44 5.46
C ILE A 40 -3.26 3.91 4.25
N ALA A 41 -2.58 4.34 3.18
CA ALA A 41 -3.23 4.88 2.00
C ALA A 41 -4.16 3.90 1.28
N ASN A 42 -3.85 2.60 1.31
CA ASN A 42 -4.74 1.56 0.77
C ASN A 42 -6.16 1.65 1.35
N PHE A 43 -6.28 2.07 2.61
CA PHE A 43 -7.55 2.17 3.31
C PHE A 43 -8.15 3.58 3.31
N ALA A 44 -7.31 4.62 3.40
CA ALA A 44 -7.79 5.97 3.71
C ALA A 44 -7.67 6.99 2.56
N VAL A 45 -6.97 6.67 1.47
CA VAL A 45 -6.69 7.62 0.37
C VAL A 45 -7.27 7.11 -0.93
N ASN A 46 -8.20 7.86 -1.52
CA ASN A 46 -9.00 7.43 -2.67
C ASN A 46 -8.67 8.15 -3.99
N ASN A 47 -8.05 9.32 -3.93
CA ASN A 47 -7.80 10.15 -5.10
C ASN A 47 -6.58 11.08 -4.90
N ASP A 48 -6.16 11.73 -5.99
CA ASP A 48 -4.99 12.63 -6.01
C ASP A 48 -5.10 13.83 -5.06
N HIS A 49 -6.32 14.31 -4.78
CA HIS A 49 -6.53 15.40 -3.84
C HIS A 49 -6.30 14.94 -2.40
N GLU A 50 -6.87 13.79 -2.01
CA GLU A 50 -6.63 13.16 -0.72
C GLU A 50 -5.17 12.76 -0.53
N GLU A 51 -4.51 12.26 -1.58
CA GLU A 51 -3.08 11.94 -1.54
C GLU A 51 -2.22 13.16 -1.17
N LYS A 52 -2.48 14.30 -1.82
CA LYS A 52 -1.75 15.54 -1.53
C LYS A 52 -2.03 16.04 -0.12
N ALA A 53 -3.29 16.01 0.32
CA ALA A 53 -3.66 16.39 1.68
C ALA A 53 -3.00 15.49 2.73
N TYR A 54 -3.00 14.17 2.50
CA TYR A 54 -2.39 13.17 3.35
C TYR A 54 -0.87 13.38 3.49
N LEU A 55 -0.16 13.52 2.36
CA LEU A 55 1.28 13.74 2.39
C LEU A 55 1.63 15.12 2.96
N LYS A 56 0.80 16.14 2.73
CA LYS A 56 0.97 17.46 3.35
C LYS A 56 0.87 17.38 4.87
N ALA A 57 -0.12 16.65 5.40
CA ALA A 57 -0.25 16.44 6.83
C ALA A 57 0.98 15.73 7.42
N TYR A 58 1.54 14.75 6.70
CA TYR A 58 2.74 14.04 7.14
C TYR A 58 4.03 14.89 7.08
N PHE A 59 4.25 15.65 6.00
CA PHE A 59 5.47 16.44 5.82
C PHE A 59 5.42 17.83 6.47
N GLY A 60 4.24 18.32 6.86
CA GLY A 60 4.03 19.68 7.37
C GLY A 60 4.07 20.77 6.30
N SER A 61 4.23 20.39 5.03
CA SER A 61 4.27 21.28 3.87
C SER A 61 3.81 20.52 2.62
N ASP A 62 3.55 21.24 1.52
CA ASP A 62 3.13 20.61 0.27
C ASP A 62 4.21 19.63 -0.22
N ALA A 63 3.79 18.39 -0.52
CA ALA A 63 4.70 17.37 -1.01
C ALA A 63 5.28 17.77 -2.38
N THR A 64 6.60 17.69 -2.49
CA THR A 64 7.33 17.86 -3.75
C THR A 64 6.98 16.77 -4.75
N ASP A 65 7.20 17.04 -6.04
CA ASP A 65 7.03 16.05 -7.12
C ASP A 65 7.83 14.76 -6.87
N TYR A 66 9.02 14.87 -6.28
CA TYR A 66 9.84 13.71 -5.92
C TYR A 66 9.22 12.88 -4.79
N GLN A 67 8.66 13.52 -3.76
CA GLN A 67 7.99 12.82 -2.67
C GLN A 67 6.70 12.12 -3.15
N LEU A 68 5.91 12.81 -3.99
CA LEU A 68 4.73 12.23 -4.64
C LEU A 68 5.10 11.02 -5.51
N ALA A 69 6.17 11.14 -6.32
CA ALA A 69 6.64 10.06 -7.17
C ALA A 69 7.12 8.85 -6.34
N ARG A 70 7.87 9.06 -5.26
CA ARG A 70 8.32 7.97 -4.37
C ARG A 70 7.15 7.28 -3.68
N PHE A 71 6.21 8.05 -3.16
CA PHE A 71 5.00 7.51 -2.55
C PHE A 71 4.20 6.65 -3.54
N TYR A 72 3.99 7.16 -4.76
CA TYR A 72 3.32 6.42 -5.82
C TYR A 72 4.03 5.10 -6.15
N LEU A 73 5.35 5.11 -6.33
CA LEU A 73 6.10 3.89 -6.63
C LEU A 73 6.09 2.89 -5.48
N MET A 74 6.13 3.37 -4.23
CA MET A 74 6.03 2.49 -3.06
C MET A 74 4.68 1.78 -2.98
N GLN A 75 3.57 2.46 -3.31
CA GLN A 75 2.26 1.79 -3.42
C GLN A 75 2.31 0.62 -4.42
N GLN A 76 3.02 0.78 -5.55
CA GLN A 76 3.15 -0.30 -6.54
C GLN A 76 3.99 -1.47 -6.02
N LEU A 77 5.06 -1.17 -5.28
CA LEU A 77 5.86 -2.19 -4.60
C LEU A 77 5.03 -2.94 -3.55
N LEU A 78 4.17 -2.26 -2.80
CA LEU A 78 3.27 -2.91 -1.86
C LEU A 78 2.21 -3.76 -2.55
N HIS A 79 1.60 -3.32 -3.65
CA HIS A 79 0.70 -4.18 -4.40
C HIS A 79 1.42 -5.45 -4.89
N PHE A 80 2.66 -5.31 -5.38
CA PHE A 80 3.49 -6.44 -5.74
C PHE A 80 3.75 -7.39 -4.55
N PHE A 81 4.14 -6.82 -3.41
CA PHE A 81 4.36 -7.58 -2.18
C PHE A 81 3.11 -8.33 -1.73
N TYR A 82 1.94 -7.68 -1.66
CA TYR A 82 0.72 -8.32 -1.17
C TYR A 82 0.23 -9.43 -2.09
N PHE A 83 0.23 -9.26 -3.42
CA PHE A 83 -0.22 -10.35 -4.30
C PHE A 83 0.74 -11.54 -4.25
N THR A 84 2.05 -11.30 -4.15
CA THR A 84 3.03 -12.38 -4.05
C THR A 84 2.95 -13.07 -2.69
N PHE A 85 2.91 -12.33 -1.60
CA PHE A 85 2.82 -12.86 -0.23
C PHE A 85 1.56 -13.71 -0.02
N PHE A 86 0.38 -13.16 -0.32
CA PHE A 86 -0.87 -13.91 -0.18
C PHE A 86 -1.00 -15.02 -1.23
N GLY A 87 -0.45 -14.82 -2.43
CA GLY A 87 -0.36 -15.87 -3.45
C GLY A 87 0.45 -17.08 -2.97
N LEU A 88 1.61 -16.84 -2.35
CA LEU A 88 2.46 -17.88 -1.77
C LEU A 88 1.81 -18.56 -0.57
N ILE A 89 1.12 -17.82 0.32
CA ILE A 89 0.35 -18.41 1.42
C ILE A 89 -0.71 -19.38 0.87
N CYS A 90 -1.47 -18.93 -0.13
CA CYS A 90 -2.53 -19.74 -0.75
C CYS A 90 -1.95 -20.97 -1.45
N PHE A 91 -0.84 -20.81 -2.17
CA PHE A 91 -0.13 -21.93 -2.81
C PHE A 91 0.34 -22.98 -1.79
N ASN A 92 1.00 -22.55 -0.70
CA ASN A 92 1.47 -23.47 0.35
C ASN A 92 0.33 -24.17 1.10
N ALA A 93 -0.86 -23.58 1.11
CA ALA A 93 -2.07 -24.20 1.66
C ALA A 93 -2.76 -25.17 0.67
N ASN A 94 -2.15 -25.50 -0.47
CA ASN A 94 -2.75 -26.27 -1.58
C ASN A 94 -4.04 -25.65 -2.14
N GLN A 95 -4.13 -24.32 -2.10
CA GLN A 95 -5.26 -23.54 -2.61
C GLN A 95 -4.74 -22.43 -3.54
N PRO A 96 -4.12 -22.76 -4.68
CA PRO A 96 -3.46 -21.77 -5.53
C PRO A 96 -4.46 -20.71 -6.02
N VAL A 97 -3.99 -19.47 -6.10
CA VAL A 97 -4.80 -18.34 -6.59
C VAL A 97 -5.05 -18.50 -8.09
N ASP A 98 -6.32 -18.43 -8.51
CA ASP A 98 -6.68 -18.33 -9.92
C ASP A 98 -6.51 -16.90 -10.43
N PHE A 99 -5.43 -16.65 -11.17
CA PHE A 99 -5.14 -15.36 -11.80
C PHE A 99 -5.79 -15.18 -13.17
N THR A 100 -6.58 -16.15 -13.67
CA THR A 100 -7.26 -16.05 -14.96
C THR A 100 -8.65 -15.42 -14.86
N ALA A 101 -9.29 -15.52 -13.69
CA ALA A 101 -10.59 -14.92 -13.45
C ALA A 101 -10.51 -13.38 -13.29
N PRO A 102 -11.61 -12.64 -13.53
CA PRO A 102 -11.65 -11.18 -13.39
C PRO A 102 -11.23 -10.67 -12.01
N TYR A 103 -10.32 -9.69 -11.95
CA TYR A 103 -9.82 -9.15 -10.69
C TYR A 103 -10.91 -8.43 -9.88
N PRO A 104 -11.02 -8.67 -8.56
CA PRO A 104 -11.88 -7.88 -7.69
C PRO A 104 -11.50 -6.39 -7.75
N ASN A 105 -12.50 -5.51 -7.63
CA ASN A 105 -12.23 -4.08 -7.49
C ASN A 105 -11.47 -3.83 -6.17
N PHE A 106 -10.31 -3.19 -6.27
CA PHE A 106 -9.42 -2.96 -5.13
C PHE A 106 -10.08 -2.15 -4.02
N ARG A 107 -10.77 -1.06 -4.38
CA ARG A 107 -11.41 -0.14 -3.44
C ARG A 107 -12.57 -0.83 -2.74
N GLU A 108 -13.48 -1.42 -3.51
CA GLU A 108 -14.63 -2.13 -2.95
C GLU A 108 -14.20 -3.24 -1.99
N PHE A 109 -13.11 -3.95 -2.31
CA PHE A 109 -12.56 -4.97 -1.43
C PHE A 109 -12.05 -4.37 -0.11
N HIS A 110 -11.31 -3.27 -0.16
CA HIS A 110 -10.83 -2.56 1.04
C HIS A 110 -11.97 -1.96 1.87
N ASP A 111 -13.00 -1.42 1.23
CA ASP A 111 -14.19 -0.90 1.92
C ASP A 111 -14.91 -2.02 2.70
N ARG A 112 -14.98 -3.23 2.12
CA ARG A 112 -15.54 -4.40 2.80
C ARG A 112 -14.67 -4.89 3.95
N MET A 113 -13.34 -4.82 3.82
CA MET A 113 -12.42 -5.11 4.94
C MET A 113 -12.60 -4.09 6.06
N TRP A 114 -12.60 -2.79 5.74
CA TRP A 114 -12.81 -1.71 6.70
C TRP A 114 -14.14 -1.85 7.44
N ALA A 115 -15.20 -2.26 6.75
CA ALA A 115 -16.51 -2.52 7.35
C ALA A 115 -16.59 -3.85 8.15
N GLY A 116 -15.50 -4.59 8.30
CA GLY A 116 -15.47 -5.88 8.99
C GLY A 116 -16.23 -7.01 8.28
N ARG A 117 -16.59 -6.83 7.00
CA ARG A 117 -17.35 -7.81 6.21
C ARG A 117 -16.46 -8.86 5.54
N VAL A 118 -15.15 -8.60 5.48
CA VAL A 118 -14.13 -9.50 4.94
C VAL A 118 -12.96 -9.55 5.92
N ASN A 119 -12.45 -10.75 6.18
CA ASN A 119 -11.26 -10.96 7.01
C ASN A 119 -10.35 -12.01 6.34
N LEU A 120 -9.04 -11.72 6.34
CA LEU A 120 -8.00 -12.53 5.71
C LEU A 120 -7.67 -13.85 6.45
N VAL A 121 -8.35 -14.14 7.58
CA VAL A 121 -8.37 -15.49 8.16
C VAL A 121 -9.03 -16.50 7.21
N ASN A 122 -9.98 -16.06 6.38
CA ASN A 122 -10.61 -16.90 5.36
C ASN A 122 -9.70 -17.08 4.13
N ALA A 123 -9.54 -18.33 3.67
CA ALA A 123 -8.70 -18.64 2.51
C ALA A 123 -9.17 -18.00 1.20
N ASP A 124 -10.47 -18.01 0.93
CA ASP A 124 -11.06 -17.35 -0.24
C ASP A 124 -10.82 -15.84 -0.21
N ALA A 125 -10.96 -15.22 0.97
CA ALA A 125 -10.63 -13.81 1.15
C ALA A 125 -9.15 -13.51 0.85
N ARG A 126 -8.20 -14.39 1.25
CA ARG A 126 -6.78 -14.24 0.89
C ARG A 126 -6.54 -14.32 -0.61
N GLN A 127 -7.21 -15.24 -1.30
CA GLN A 127 -7.09 -15.34 -2.76
C GLN A 127 -7.63 -14.08 -3.44
N GLN A 128 -8.82 -13.61 -3.03
CA GLN A 128 -9.41 -12.39 -3.56
C GLN A 128 -8.51 -11.17 -3.28
N TYR A 129 -7.90 -11.09 -2.09
CA TYR A 129 -6.99 -10.01 -1.73
C TYR A 129 -5.73 -9.99 -2.62
N ALA A 130 -5.11 -11.15 -2.84
CA ALA A 130 -3.98 -11.26 -3.76
C ALA A 130 -4.37 -10.78 -5.18
N ARG A 131 -5.53 -11.20 -5.66
CA ARG A 131 -6.04 -10.83 -6.99
C ARG A 131 -6.37 -9.34 -7.09
N ALA A 132 -6.96 -8.75 -6.04
CA ALA A 132 -7.26 -7.32 -5.99
C ALA A 132 -5.97 -6.47 -6.09
N HIS A 133 -4.91 -6.85 -5.35
CA HIS A 133 -3.62 -6.16 -5.44
C HIS A 133 -2.96 -6.33 -6.81
N LEU A 134 -2.99 -7.52 -7.41
CA LEU A 134 -2.44 -7.72 -8.76
C LEU A 134 -3.21 -6.89 -9.80
N GLY A 135 -4.55 -6.89 -9.75
CA GLY A 135 -5.38 -6.09 -10.64
C GLY A 135 -5.07 -4.59 -10.53
N GLN A 136 -4.95 -4.07 -9.31
CA GLN A 136 -4.60 -2.66 -9.07
C GLN A 136 -3.19 -2.32 -9.58
N LEU A 137 -2.22 -3.20 -9.34
CA LEU A 137 -0.85 -3.04 -9.84
C LEU A 137 -0.85 -2.96 -11.36
N LEU A 138 -1.44 -3.94 -12.05
CA LEU A 138 -1.47 -3.99 -13.51
C LEU A 138 -2.14 -2.75 -14.10
N HIS A 139 -3.24 -2.29 -13.51
CA HIS A 139 -3.90 -1.06 -13.91
C HIS A 139 -2.97 0.16 -13.76
N ASN A 140 -2.30 0.31 -12.61
CA ASN A 140 -1.43 1.44 -12.29
C ASN A 140 -0.17 1.48 -13.16
N LEU A 141 0.42 0.32 -13.48
CA LEU A 141 1.59 0.21 -14.34
C LEU A 141 1.32 0.68 -15.79
N GLN A 142 0.06 0.61 -16.23
CA GLN A 142 -0.36 1.09 -17.55
C GLN A 142 -0.65 2.60 -17.60
N GLN A 143 -0.71 3.27 -16.44
CA GLN A 143 -0.98 4.71 -16.39
C GLN A 143 0.27 5.53 -16.73
N GLY A 144 0.09 6.66 -17.43
CA GLY A 144 1.18 7.60 -17.72
C GLY A 144 1.88 8.13 -16.46
N ARG A 145 1.16 8.15 -15.32
CA ARG A 145 1.70 8.52 -14.00
C ARG A 145 2.86 7.62 -13.58
N PHE A 146 2.84 6.32 -13.91
CA PHE A 146 3.92 5.39 -13.54
C PHE A 146 5.23 5.72 -14.25
N ALA A 147 5.21 5.90 -15.56
CA ALA A 147 6.39 6.30 -16.33
C ALA A 147 6.94 7.66 -15.86
N LYS A 148 6.05 8.63 -15.58
CA LYS A 148 6.44 9.93 -15.04
C LYS A 148 7.10 9.83 -13.66
N ALA A 149 6.54 9.03 -12.75
CA ALA A 149 7.09 8.83 -11.41
C ALA A 149 8.49 8.16 -11.47
N LEU A 150 8.66 7.14 -12.31
CA LEU A 150 9.98 6.53 -12.55
C LEU A 150 11.01 7.55 -13.06
N ALA A 151 10.62 8.39 -14.02
CA ALA A 151 11.51 9.42 -14.57
C ALA A 151 11.94 10.44 -13.51
N ILE A 152 11.00 10.91 -12.68
CA ILE A 152 11.27 11.85 -11.58
C ILE A 152 12.22 11.22 -10.55
N VAL A 153 11.95 9.98 -10.15
CA VAL A 153 12.80 9.32 -9.15
C VAL A 153 14.20 9.07 -9.71
N LYS A 154 14.32 8.64 -10.97
CA LYS A 154 15.62 8.41 -11.65
C LYS A 154 16.44 9.69 -11.78
N SER A 155 15.82 10.83 -12.11
CA SER A 155 16.53 12.10 -12.26
C SER A 155 17.01 12.66 -10.92
N ASN A 156 16.31 12.34 -9.82
CA ASN A 156 16.65 12.81 -8.48
C ASN A 156 17.54 11.83 -7.69
N SER A 157 17.68 10.58 -8.13
CA SER A 157 18.63 9.61 -7.53
C SER A 157 20.06 9.75 -8.05
N TYR A 158 20.31 10.61 -9.04
CA TYR A 158 21.66 11.01 -9.46
C TYR A 158 22.03 12.37 -8.84
N LYS A 159 22.73 12.32 -7.70
CA LYS A 159 23.60 13.41 -7.25
C LYS A 159 25.03 12.85 -7.09
N PRO A 160 25.93 13.06 -8.06
CA PRO A 160 27.33 12.75 -7.84
C PRO A 160 27.88 13.76 -6.82
N GLY A 161 28.12 13.32 -5.59
CA GLY A 161 28.76 14.13 -4.54
C GLY A 161 28.09 14.18 -3.17
N ASP A 162 27.02 13.41 -2.91
CA ASP A 162 26.51 13.16 -1.55
C ASP A 162 27.07 11.84 -0.97
#